data_AF-A0A2R2MU05-F1
#
_entry.id   AF-A0A2R2MU05-F1
#
_cell.length_a   1.000
_cell.length_b   1.000
_cell.length_c   1.000
_cell.angle_alpha   90.00
_cell.angle_beta   90.00
_cell.angle_gamma   90.00
#
_symmetry.space_group_name_H-M   'P 1'
#
loop_
_entity.id
_entity.type
_entity.pdbx_description
1 polymer ?
#
loop_
_entity_poly.entity_id
_entity_poly.type
_entity_poly.pdbx_seq_one_letter_code
_entity_poly.pdbx_strand_id
1 'polypeptide(L)'
;MYFLFYSLSISLLALSCLVISLAILSGLEKACNEMTWACSFLMVALALSFSSPNFLIFYCGFELSMVPMVYIILRWGSEAVRLVAGGYMVVYTLFSSMPLLWALACLSHKAGDVSMVLFNKTPFSGMMGGLWWVCLILAFLVKSPIYPFHLWLPKAHVEAPTFGSMILAGIMLKLGTYGLFRVFPLYGNGHWIINSLVISLGIWGAIYSGIICLRLVDMKEVIAYASVGHMGLVVSGIFSWNSWGFHGAYMMMLSHGLISSLLFALVGFMSDLSGSRGFIFNRGWMNIRPFLSVFMFMGCSANMGVPPFPSFIAELSLMGGLGSMNYINFFLVGIASVLTGAYSLRLYLLTQHGSSSSHLLPINKVNNGPVFLSMLMHCVFMGLLNFVWMF
;
A
#
# COMPACT_ATOMS: atom_id res chain seq x y z
N MET A 1 -18.42 -8.01 13.39
CA MET A 1 -17.16 -8.72 13.05
C MET A 1 -17.30 -9.50 11.76
N TYR A 2 -18.08 -10.59 11.67
CA TYR A 2 -18.14 -11.42 10.45
C TYR A 2 -18.54 -10.65 9.18
N PHE A 3 -19.61 -9.87 9.22
CA PHE A 3 -20.04 -9.06 8.07
C PHE A 3 -18.95 -8.08 7.60
N LEU A 4 -18.25 -7.42 8.54
CA LEU A 4 -17.10 -6.55 8.24
C LEU A 4 -15.96 -7.32 7.56
N PHE A 5 -15.70 -8.55 7.96
CA PHE A 5 -14.66 -9.35 7.32
C PHE A 5 -15.04 -9.80 5.91
N TYR A 6 -16.32 -10.10 5.66
CA TYR A 6 -16.80 -10.40 4.31
C TYR A 6 -16.73 -9.16 3.41
N SER A 7 -17.19 -8.00 3.87
CA SER A 7 -17.11 -6.75 3.10
C SER A 7 -15.65 -6.35 2.82
N LEU A 8 -14.76 -6.55 3.79
CA LEU A 8 -13.30 -6.34 3.65
C LEU A 8 -12.69 -7.26 2.57
N SER A 9 -13.04 -8.55 2.54
CA SER A 9 -12.56 -9.45 1.47
C SER A 9 -13.10 -9.04 0.10
N ILE A 10 -14.39 -8.71 -0.01
CA ILE A 10 -15.03 -8.38 -1.29
C ILE A 10 -14.46 -7.06 -1.85
N SER A 11 -14.29 -6.06 -1.01
CA SER A 11 -13.74 -4.76 -1.42
C SER A 11 -12.28 -4.88 -1.88
N LEU A 12 -11.45 -5.67 -1.21
CA LEU A 12 -10.06 -5.90 -1.63
C LEU A 12 -9.95 -6.77 -2.88
N LEU A 13 -10.84 -7.74 -3.06
CA LEU A 13 -10.98 -8.47 -4.32
C LEU A 13 -11.35 -7.52 -5.46
N ALA A 14 -12.36 -6.68 -5.27
CA ALA A 14 -12.76 -5.68 -6.26
C ALA A 14 -11.62 -4.71 -6.59
N LEU A 15 -10.91 -4.22 -5.57
CA LEU A 15 -9.72 -3.40 -5.73
C LEU A 15 -8.63 -4.13 -6.53
N SER A 16 -8.41 -5.43 -6.28
CA SER A 16 -7.41 -6.22 -7.01
C SER A 16 -7.74 -6.38 -8.49
N CYS A 17 -8.98 -6.71 -8.83
CA CYS A 17 -9.45 -6.78 -10.22
C CYS A 17 -9.24 -5.43 -10.93
N LEU A 18 -9.62 -4.35 -10.25
CA LEU A 18 -9.54 -2.99 -10.77
C LEU A 18 -8.09 -2.54 -10.97
N VAL A 19 -7.22 -2.67 -9.97
CA VAL A 19 -5.83 -2.20 -10.08
C VAL A 19 -5.06 -3.02 -11.10
N ILE A 20 -5.27 -4.35 -11.19
CA ILE A 20 -4.58 -5.19 -12.18
C ILE A 20 -5.06 -4.86 -13.59
N SER A 21 -6.36 -4.66 -13.80
CA SER A 21 -6.87 -4.25 -15.12
C SER A 21 -6.34 -2.87 -15.53
N LEU A 22 -6.28 -1.90 -14.61
CA LEU A 22 -5.69 -0.58 -14.87
C LEU A 22 -4.18 -0.65 -15.11
N ALA A 23 -3.47 -1.53 -14.41
CA ALA A 23 -2.04 -1.75 -14.62
C ALA A 23 -1.77 -2.34 -16.03
N ILE A 24 -2.57 -3.32 -16.47
CA ILE A 24 -2.49 -3.87 -17.83
C ILE A 24 -2.80 -2.78 -18.86
N LEU A 25 -3.86 -1.99 -18.66
CA LEU A 25 -4.23 -0.87 -19.53
C LEU A 25 -3.07 0.15 -19.66
N SER A 26 -2.46 0.54 -18.55
CA SER A 26 -1.33 1.48 -18.55
C SER A 26 -0.09 0.94 -19.27
N GLY A 27 0.08 -0.39 -19.30
CA GLY A 27 1.20 -1.07 -19.92
C GLY A 27 0.94 -1.57 -21.34
N LEU A 28 -0.21 -1.28 -21.96
CA LEU A 28 -0.62 -1.88 -23.25
C LEU A 28 0.41 -1.74 -24.36
N GLU A 29 1.10 -0.61 -24.46
CA GLU A 29 2.13 -0.41 -25.50
C GLU A 29 3.36 -1.32 -25.31
N LYS A 30 3.63 -1.73 -24.06
CA LYS A 30 4.70 -2.64 -23.67
C LYS A 30 4.17 -4.05 -23.36
N ALA A 31 2.88 -4.30 -23.59
CA ALA A 31 2.23 -5.52 -23.13
C ALA A 31 2.64 -6.70 -24.01
N CYS A 32 3.45 -7.58 -23.43
CA CYS A 32 3.71 -8.90 -23.99
C CYS A 32 2.74 -9.93 -23.36
N ASN A 33 2.54 -11.05 -24.03
CA ASN A 33 1.78 -12.18 -23.46
C ASN A 33 2.34 -12.58 -22.09
N GLU A 34 3.66 -12.61 -21.91
CA GLU A 34 4.28 -12.91 -20.61
C GLU A 34 3.79 -12.00 -19.47
N MET A 35 3.56 -10.70 -19.74
CA MET A 35 3.09 -9.74 -18.73
C MET A 35 1.65 -10.05 -18.33
N THR A 36 0.77 -10.34 -19.30
CA THR A 36 -0.62 -10.66 -18.99
C THR A 36 -0.74 -11.99 -18.24
N TRP A 37 0.10 -12.98 -18.57
CA TRP A 37 0.22 -14.23 -17.81
C TRP A 37 0.71 -14.00 -16.36
N ALA A 38 1.72 -13.16 -16.16
CA ALA A 38 2.21 -12.84 -14.81
C ALA A 38 1.14 -12.11 -13.97
N CYS A 39 0.44 -11.15 -14.57
CA CYS A 39 -0.64 -10.41 -13.92
C CYS A 39 -1.87 -11.30 -13.64
N SER A 40 -2.22 -12.23 -14.52
CA SER A 40 -3.33 -13.17 -14.29
C SER A 40 -2.97 -14.19 -13.19
N PHE A 41 -1.74 -14.69 -13.18
CA PHE A 41 -1.26 -15.56 -12.09
C PHE A 41 -1.28 -14.85 -10.74
N LEU A 42 -0.85 -13.59 -10.70
CA LEU A 42 -0.98 -12.75 -9.51
C LEU A 42 -2.44 -12.58 -9.08
N MET A 43 -3.36 -12.33 -10.02
CA MET A 43 -4.79 -12.18 -9.70
C MET A 43 -5.35 -13.44 -9.05
N VAL A 44 -4.98 -14.63 -9.55
CA VAL A 44 -5.37 -15.92 -8.94
C VAL A 44 -4.79 -16.04 -7.52
N ALA A 45 -3.52 -15.69 -7.33
CA ALA A 45 -2.87 -15.72 -6.02
C ALA A 45 -3.59 -14.80 -5.00
N LEU A 46 -3.91 -13.58 -5.43
CA LEU A 46 -4.62 -12.61 -4.61
C LEU A 46 -6.05 -13.07 -4.33
N ALA A 47 -6.74 -13.63 -5.32
CA ALA A 47 -8.07 -14.18 -5.16
C ALA A 47 -8.08 -15.31 -4.11
N LEU A 48 -7.11 -16.23 -4.17
CA LEU A 48 -6.93 -17.26 -3.15
C LEU A 48 -6.71 -16.66 -1.75
N SER A 49 -5.89 -15.60 -1.63
CA SER A 49 -5.63 -14.98 -0.33
C SER A 49 -6.85 -14.24 0.27
N PHE A 50 -7.62 -13.49 -0.52
CA PHE A 50 -8.73 -12.70 0.01
C PHE A 50 -10.00 -13.53 0.22
N SER A 51 -10.17 -14.63 -0.51
CA SER A 51 -11.33 -15.52 -0.39
C SER A 51 -11.12 -16.71 0.56
N SER A 52 -9.89 -16.92 1.06
CA SER A 52 -9.57 -18.12 1.87
C SER A 52 -10.36 -18.17 3.20
N PRO A 53 -11.03 -19.29 3.51
CA PRO A 53 -11.70 -19.49 4.80
C PRO A 53 -10.77 -19.95 5.92
N ASN A 54 -9.55 -20.43 5.60
CA ASN A 54 -8.60 -21.02 6.54
C ASN A 54 -7.25 -20.28 6.51
N PHE A 55 -6.58 -20.13 7.66
CA PHE A 55 -5.29 -19.43 7.73
C PHE A 55 -4.16 -20.12 6.93
N LEU A 56 -4.18 -21.45 6.79
CA LEU A 56 -3.17 -22.15 5.98
C LEU A 56 -3.34 -21.88 4.48
N ILE A 57 -4.58 -21.88 3.98
CA ILE A 57 -4.87 -21.53 2.58
C ILE A 57 -4.53 -20.06 2.33
N PHE A 58 -4.85 -19.19 3.30
CA PHE A 58 -4.45 -17.78 3.30
C PHE A 58 -2.92 -17.65 3.18
N TYR A 59 -2.16 -18.38 3.98
CA TYR A 59 -0.69 -18.39 3.94
C TYR A 59 -0.15 -18.84 2.57
N CYS A 60 -0.71 -19.90 1.99
CA CYS A 60 -0.32 -20.35 0.65
C CYS A 60 -0.56 -19.26 -0.40
N GLY A 61 -1.72 -18.61 -0.42
CA GLY A 61 -2.00 -17.49 -1.33
C GLY A 61 -1.11 -16.27 -1.05
N PHE A 62 -0.86 -15.98 0.23
CA PHE A 62 0.02 -14.91 0.70
C PHE A 62 1.45 -15.06 0.17
N GLU A 63 2.03 -16.26 0.22
CA GLU A 63 3.36 -16.51 -0.33
C GLU A 63 3.36 -16.65 -1.85
N LEU A 64 2.35 -17.32 -2.41
CA LEU A 64 2.24 -17.52 -3.85
C LEU A 64 2.14 -16.19 -4.60
N SER A 65 1.54 -15.14 -4.01
CA SER A 65 1.49 -13.79 -4.58
C SER A 65 2.88 -13.14 -4.75
N MET A 66 3.89 -13.54 -3.97
CA MET A 66 5.24 -13.00 -4.08
C MET A 66 5.95 -13.47 -5.36
N VAL A 67 5.70 -14.70 -5.79
CA VAL A 67 6.36 -15.30 -6.97
C VAL A 67 6.13 -14.48 -8.26
N PRO A 68 4.89 -14.16 -8.68
CA PRO A 68 4.67 -13.31 -9.85
C PRO A 68 5.22 -11.90 -9.66
N MET A 69 5.17 -11.33 -8.46
CA MET A 69 5.71 -10.00 -8.22
C MET A 69 7.22 -9.93 -8.41
N VAL A 70 7.96 -10.90 -7.86
CA VAL A 70 9.41 -11.01 -8.08
C VAL A 70 9.69 -11.18 -9.57
N TYR A 71 8.94 -12.05 -10.25
CA TYR A 71 9.09 -12.26 -11.69
C TYR A 71 8.90 -10.96 -12.49
N ILE A 72 7.87 -10.17 -12.16
CA ILE A 72 7.61 -8.87 -12.80
C ILE A 72 8.80 -7.91 -12.62
N ILE A 73 9.34 -7.79 -11.41
CA ILE A 73 10.47 -6.91 -11.12
C ILE A 73 11.74 -7.37 -11.84
N LEU A 74 12.03 -8.67 -11.84
CA LEU A 74 13.24 -9.20 -12.46
C LEU A 74 13.22 -9.15 -13.98
N ARG A 75 12.06 -9.33 -14.61
CA ARG A 75 11.93 -9.36 -16.07
C ARG A 75 11.86 -7.96 -16.66
N TRP A 76 11.00 -7.09 -16.11
CA TRP A 76 10.70 -5.76 -16.66
C TRP A 76 11.25 -4.59 -15.84
N GLY A 77 12.05 -4.84 -14.79
CA GLY A 77 12.67 -3.77 -14.02
C GLY A 77 13.70 -2.97 -14.82
N SER A 78 13.83 -1.68 -14.50
CA SER A 78 14.56 -0.69 -15.30
C SER A 78 16.09 -0.82 -15.24
N GLU A 79 16.67 -0.99 -14.05
CA GLU A 79 18.14 -0.98 -13.88
C GLU A 79 18.71 -2.36 -13.55
N ALA A 80 20.02 -2.51 -13.66
CA ALA A 80 20.75 -3.71 -13.24
C ALA A 80 20.56 -4.03 -11.75
N VAL A 81 20.24 -3.02 -10.92
CA VAL A 81 20.01 -3.16 -9.48
C VAL A 81 18.69 -3.89 -9.18
N ARG A 82 17.84 -4.18 -10.17
CA ARG A 82 16.59 -4.96 -10.01
C ARG A 82 16.78 -6.33 -9.38
N LEU A 83 17.91 -7.00 -9.64
CA LEU A 83 18.25 -8.29 -9.03
C LEU A 83 18.40 -8.15 -7.50
N VAL A 84 19.09 -7.10 -7.08
CA VAL A 84 19.30 -6.78 -5.68
C VAL A 84 17.97 -6.39 -5.03
N ALA A 85 17.15 -5.56 -5.69
CA ALA A 85 15.83 -5.17 -5.20
C ALA A 85 14.89 -6.38 -5.04
N GLY A 86 14.86 -7.28 -6.02
CA GLY A 86 14.12 -8.54 -5.95
C GLY A 86 14.60 -9.43 -4.80
N GLY A 87 15.92 -9.53 -4.60
CA GLY A 87 16.52 -10.24 -3.47
C GLY A 87 16.10 -9.66 -2.11
N TYR A 88 16.11 -8.33 -1.96
CA TYR A 88 15.62 -7.66 -0.73
C TYR A 88 14.16 -8.02 -0.45
N MET A 89 13.30 -7.96 -1.46
CA MET A 89 11.88 -8.30 -1.29
C MET A 89 11.69 -9.75 -0.83
N VAL A 90 12.37 -10.70 -1.46
CA VAL A 90 12.30 -12.13 -1.11
C VAL A 90 12.81 -12.38 0.31
N VAL A 91 13.98 -11.86 0.67
CA VAL A 91 14.59 -12.09 1.98
C VAL A 91 13.72 -11.53 3.10
N TYR A 92 13.21 -10.30 2.95
CA TYR A 92 12.37 -9.69 3.98
C TYR A 92 11.07 -10.47 4.16
N THR A 93 10.36 -10.79 3.07
CA THR A 93 9.05 -11.43 3.20
C THR A 93 9.15 -12.89 3.62
N LEU A 94 10.01 -13.70 2.99
CA LEU A 94 10.14 -15.13 3.31
C LEU A 94 10.67 -15.35 4.72
N PHE A 95 11.68 -14.59 5.15
CA PHE A 95 12.23 -14.76 6.49
C PHE A 95 11.19 -14.41 7.56
N SER A 96 10.39 -13.37 7.32
CA SER A 96 9.33 -12.97 8.24
C SER A 96 8.13 -13.91 8.26
N SER A 97 7.88 -14.65 7.17
CA SER A 97 6.73 -15.53 7.03
C SER A 97 6.95 -16.94 7.56
N MET A 98 8.20 -17.41 7.67
CA MET A 98 8.50 -18.68 8.34
C MET A 98 8.03 -18.70 9.82
N PRO A 99 8.25 -17.66 10.64
CA PRO A 99 7.64 -17.55 11.97
C PRO A 99 6.11 -17.60 11.97
N LEU A 100 5.46 -16.99 10.97
CA LEU A 100 4.00 -17.06 10.81
C LEU A 100 3.55 -18.50 10.56
N LEU A 101 4.23 -19.24 9.68
CA LEU A 101 3.91 -20.65 9.41
C LEU A 101 4.04 -21.49 10.69
N TRP A 102 5.11 -21.30 11.46
CA TRP A 102 5.29 -21.97 12.74
C TRP A 102 4.16 -21.66 13.73
N ALA A 103 3.77 -20.38 13.83
CA ALA A 103 2.68 -19.97 14.71
C ALA A 103 1.32 -20.55 14.29
N LEU A 104 1.05 -20.65 12.98
CA LEU A 104 -0.16 -21.29 12.44
C LEU A 104 -0.16 -22.81 12.64
N ALA A 105 1.00 -23.49 12.52
CA ALA A 105 1.14 -24.91 12.83
C ALA A 105 0.93 -25.19 14.33
N CYS A 106 1.42 -24.30 15.20
CA CYS A 106 1.16 -24.37 16.63
C CYS A 106 -0.33 -24.20 16.95
N LEU A 107 -1.02 -23.30 16.22
CA LEU A 107 -2.46 -23.12 16.34
C LEU A 107 -3.21 -24.37 15.89
N SER A 108 -2.88 -24.94 14.71
CA SER A 108 -3.54 -26.14 14.20
C SER A 108 -3.41 -27.33 15.14
N HIS A 109 -2.24 -27.52 15.74
CA HIS A 109 -2.01 -28.63 16.65
C HIS A 109 -2.79 -28.52 17.97
N LYS A 110 -2.92 -27.31 18.52
CA LYS A 110 -3.62 -27.10 19.81
C LYS A 110 -5.13 -26.92 19.67
N ALA A 111 -5.57 -26.27 18.61
CA ALA A 111 -6.97 -25.94 18.38
C ALA A 111 -7.73 -27.04 17.64
N GLY A 112 -7.03 -27.93 16.92
CA GLY A 112 -7.62 -28.89 15.99
C GLY A 112 -8.07 -28.25 14.67
N ASP A 113 -8.46 -26.97 14.68
CA ASP A 113 -8.96 -26.24 13.53
C ASP A 113 -8.17 -24.95 13.24
N VAL A 114 -8.09 -24.61 11.95
CA VAL A 114 -7.41 -23.41 11.43
C VAL A 114 -8.38 -22.48 10.67
N SER A 115 -9.67 -22.61 10.98
CA SER A 115 -10.70 -21.80 10.32
C SER A 115 -10.67 -20.36 10.84
N MET A 116 -10.76 -19.42 9.91
CA MET A 116 -10.86 -17.98 10.22
C MET A 116 -12.18 -17.63 10.94
N VAL A 117 -13.20 -18.48 10.79
CA VAL A 117 -14.56 -18.19 11.23
C VAL A 117 -14.79 -18.61 12.67
N LEU A 118 -14.34 -19.79 13.07
CA LEU A 118 -14.71 -20.38 14.36
C LEU A 118 -13.79 -19.95 15.50
N PHE A 119 -12.62 -19.39 15.17
CA PHE A 119 -11.55 -19.23 16.15
C PHE A 119 -11.50 -17.83 16.76
N ASN A 120 -11.94 -17.74 18.02
CA ASN A 120 -11.94 -16.50 18.81
C ASN A 120 -11.16 -16.61 20.13
N LYS A 121 -10.33 -17.64 20.34
CA LYS A 121 -9.62 -17.85 21.62
C LYS A 121 -8.16 -18.23 21.44
N THR A 122 -7.25 -17.47 22.03
CA THR A 122 -5.81 -17.80 22.03
C THR A 122 -5.53 -19.17 22.66
N PRO A 123 -4.72 -20.04 22.00
CA PRO A 123 -4.33 -21.33 22.56
C PRO A 123 -3.14 -21.23 23.53
N PHE A 124 -2.61 -20.03 23.76
CA PHE A 124 -1.44 -19.77 24.62
C PHE A 124 -1.72 -18.62 25.59
N SER A 125 -1.16 -18.70 26.80
CA SER A 125 -1.20 -17.65 27.83
C SER A 125 0.21 -17.29 28.30
N GLY A 126 0.35 -16.16 29.00
CA GLY A 126 1.61 -15.70 29.56
C GLY A 126 2.66 -15.29 28.51
N MET A 127 3.95 -15.44 28.86
CA MET A 127 5.08 -15.06 27.99
C MET A 127 5.09 -15.82 26.66
N MET A 128 4.69 -17.10 26.67
CA MET A 128 4.58 -17.91 25.46
C MET A 128 3.51 -17.37 24.51
N GLY A 129 2.39 -16.86 25.05
CA GLY A 129 1.38 -16.17 24.25
C GLY A 129 1.93 -14.92 23.57
N GLY A 130 2.79 -14.17 24.27
CA GLY A 130 3.40 -12.96 23.73
C GLY A 130 4.34 -13.25 22.57
N LEU A 131 5.22 -14.25 22.73
CA LEU A 131 6.12 -14.70 21.66
C LEU A 131 5.33 -15.24 20.46
N TRP A 132 4.31 -16.06 20.71
CA TRP A 132 3.44 -16.57 19.65
C TRP A 132 2.71 -15.43 18.91
N TRP A 133 2.23 -14.41 19.64
CA TRP A 133 1.63 -13.22 19.04
C TRP A 133 2.61 -12.46 18.14
N VAL A 134 3.87 -12.27 18.59
CA VAL A 134 4.91 -11.66 17.75
C VAL A 134 5.14 -12.49 16.48
N CYS A 135 5.30 -13.81 16.59
CA CYS A 135 5.50 -14.69 15.44
C CYS A 135 4.33 -14.62 14.44
N LEU A 136 3.08 -14.49 14.93
CA LEU A 136 1.91 -14.30 14.07
C LEU A 136 1.92 -12.98 13.33
N ILE A 137 2.21 -11.86 14.01
CA ILE A 137 2.07 -10.53 13.39
C ILE A 137 3.27 -10.15 12.52
N LEU A 138 4.48 -10.67 12.82
CA LEU A 138 5.74 -10.25 12.19
C LEU A 138 5.68 -10.22 10.66
N ALA A 139 5.19 -11.31 10.03
CA ALA A 139 5.08 -11.41 8.58
C ALA A 139 4.23 -10.29 7.97
N PHE A 140 3.15 -9.93 8.67
CA PHE A 140 2.25 -8.87 8.23
C PHE A 140 2.86 -7.49 8.46
N LEU A 141 3.59 -7.25 9.56
CA LEU A 141 4.27 -5.98 9.81
C LEU A 141 5.37 -5.73 8.75
N VAL A 142 6.07 -6.77 8.31
CA VAL A 142 7.09 -6.66 7.25
C VAL A 142 6.45 -6.39 5.88
N LYS A 143 5.32 -7.04 5.54
CA LYS A 143 4.57 -6.73 4.31
C LYS A 143 3.83 -5.39 4.35
N SER A 144 3.40 -4.93 5.52
CA SER A 144 2.78 -3.61 5.75
C SER A 144 3.83 -2.61 6.26
N PRO A 145 4.89 -2.43 5.46
CA PRO A 145 6.25 -2.00 5.81
C PRO A 145 6.33 -1.04 7.00
N ILE A 146 6.25 -1.57 8.22
CA ILE A 146 6.37 -0.73 9.41
C ILE A 146 7.83 -0.37 9.57
N TYR A 147 8.11 0.84 10.03
CA TYR A 147 9.44 1.19 10.47
C TYR A 147 9.86 0.25 11.63
N PRO A 148 10.97 -0.50 11.54
CA PRO A 148 12.14 -0.33 10.67
C PRO A 148 12.18 -1.19 9.39
N PHE A 149 11.29 -2.16 9.21
CA PHE A 149 11.31 -3.16 8.12
C PHE A 149 10.94 -2.63 6.72
N HIS A 150 10.80 -1.32 6.54
CA HIS A 150 10.35 -0.68 5.31
C HIS A 150 11.35 -0.65 4.13
N LEU A 151 12.64 -0.93 4.34
CA LEU A 151 13.70 -0.67 3.35
C LEU A 151 13.54 -1.41 2.01
N TRP A 152 12.87 -2.56 2.00
CA TRP A 152 12.62 -3.31 0.77
C TRP A 152 11.66 -2.57 -0.16
N LEU A 153 10.73 -1.76 0.38
CA LEU A 153 9.66 -1.14 -0.40
C LEU A 153 10.20 -0.05 -1.34
N PRO A 154 10.95 0.98 -0.89
CA PRO A 154 11.47 2.00 -1.80
C PRO A 154 12.30 1.39 -2.92
N LYS A 155 13.18 0.43 -2.59
CA LYS A 155 14.02 -0.27 -3.56
C LYS A 155 13.18 -1.05 -4.59
N ALA A 156 12.14 -1.75 -4.14
CA ALA A 156 11.26 -2.51 -5.03
C ALA A 156 10.49 -1.58 -5.99
N HIS A 157 9.96 -0.45 -5.51
CA HIS A 157 9.20 0.48 -6.34
C HIS A 157 10.06 1.24 -7.35
N VAL A 158 11.26 1.63 -6.96
CA VAL A 158 12.20 2.35 -7.83
C VAL A 158 12.56 1.52 -9.05
N GLU A 159 12.78 0.22 -8.84
CA GLU A 159 13.19 -0.71 -9.89
C GLU A 159 12.04 -1.38 -10.64
N ALA A 160 10.85 -1.47 -10.03
CA ALA A 160 9.70 -2.04 -10.70
C ALA A 160 9.28 -1.21 -11.93
N PRO A 161 8.80 -1.89 -13.00
CA PRO A 161 8.11 -1.19 -14.09
C PRO A 161 6.86 -0.47 -13.54
N THR A 162 6.35 0.49 -14.30
CA THR A 162 5.20 1.33 -13.90
C THR A 162 4.00 0.48 -13.46
N PHE A 163 3.57 -0.48 -14.28
CA PHE A 163 2.48 -1.41 -13.94
C PHE A 163 2.79 -2.25 -12.69
N GLY A 164 4.04 -2.70 -12.51
CA GLY A 164 4.46 -3.46 -11.34
C GLY A 164 4.39 -2.62 -10.07
N SER A 165 4.80 -1.35 -10.14
CA SER A 165 4.70 -0.41 -9.02
C SER A 165 3.24 -0.08 -8.66
N MET A 166 2.34 0.00 -9.65
CA MET A 166 0.90 0.16 -9.41
C MET A 166 0.31 -1.01 -8.63
N ILE A 167 0.64 -2.25 -9.02
CA ILE A 167 0.16 -3.46 -8.37
C ILE A 167 0.75 -3.59 -6.95
N LEU A 168 2.06 -3.36 -6.81
CA LEU A 168 2.76 -3.46 -5.53
C LEU A 168 2.16 -2.50 -4.49
N ALA A 169 1.99 -1.23 -4.84
CA ALA A 169 1.40 -0.25 -3.95
C ALA A 169 -0.10 -0.46 -3.78
N GLY A 170 -0.81 -0.72 -4.88
CA GLY A 170 -2.26 -0.80 -4.91
C GLY A 170 -2.83 -1.98 -4.13
N ILE A 171 -2.15 -3.14 -4.15
CA ILE A 171 -2.70 -4.39 -3.59
C ILE A 171 -1.74 -5.10 -2.63
N MET A 172 -0.46 -5.29 -2.98
CA MET A 172 0.43 -6.16 -2.20
C MET A 172 0.63 -5.68 -0.76
N LEU A 173 0.69 -4.36 -0.55
CA LEU A 173 0.75 -3.79 0.80
C LEU A 173 -0.53 -4.05 1.61
N LYS A 174 -1.69 -4.10 0.94
CA LYS A 174 -3.01 -4.29 1.56
C LYS A 174 -3.21 -5.75 1.99
N LEU A 175 -2.56 -6.69 1.31
CA LEU A 175 -2.54 -8.10 1.70
C LEU A 175 -1.85 -8.30 3.06
N GLY A 176 -0.84 -7.48 3.40
CA GLY A 176 -0.24 -7.45 4.73
C GLY A 176 -1.23 -6.98 5.81
N THR A 177 -1.84 -5.81 5.61
CA THR A 177 -2.81 -5.24 6.57
C THR A 177 -4.08 -6.08 6.67
N TYR A 178 -4.55 -6.69 5.58
CA TYR A 178 -5.65 -7.68 5.58
C TYR A 178 -5.34 -8.87 6.51
N GLY A 179 -4.11 -9.38 6.47
CA GLY A 179 -3.66 -10.42 7.38
C GLY A 179 -3.74 -10.00 8.85
N LEU A 180 -3.36 -8.74 9.17
CA LEU A 180 -3.54 -8.19 10.52
C LEU A 180 -5.02 -8.14 10.92
N PHE A 181 -5.91 -7.68 10.04
CA PHE A 181 -7.36 -7.70 10.31
C PHE A 181 -7.86 -9.10 10.62
N ARG A 182 -7.40 -10.12 9.89
CA ARG A 182 -7.82 -11.52 10.06
C ARG A 182 -7.25 -12.18 11.31
N VAL A 183 -6.03 -11.83 11.70
CA VAL A 183 -5.39 -12.35 12.91
C VAL A 183 -5.81 -11.57 14.16
N PHE A 184 -6.34 -10.35 14.02
CA PHE A 184 -6.75 -9.52 15.16
C PHE A 184 -7.72 -10.23 16.13
N PRO A 185 -8.77 -10.96 15.70
CA PRO A 185 -9.64 -11.72 16.61
C PRO A 185 -8.93 -12.85 17.36
N LEU A 186 -7.80 -13.34 16.84
CA LEU A 186 -6.96 -14.32 17.54
C LEU A 186 -6.24 -13.70 18.75
N TYR A 187 -6.29 -12.38 18.91
CA TYR A 187 -5.72 -11.73 20.07
C TYR A 187 -6.50 -12.07 21.33
N GLY A 188 -5.80 -12.65 22.30
CA GLY A 188 -6.29 -12.84 23.66
C GLY A 188 -5.88 -11.65 24.52
N ASN A 189 -6.64 -11.34 25.56
CA ASN A 189 -6.58 -10.16 26.44
C ASN A 189 -5.22 -9.81 27.12
N GLY A 190 -4.06 -10.33 26.68
CA GLY A 190 -2.81 -10.31 27.42
C GLY A 190 -1.61 -9.53 26.86
N HIS A 191 -1.68 -8.88 25.69
CA HIS A 191 -0.47 -8.33 25.03
C HIS A 191 -0.52 -6.82 24.69
N TRP A 192 -1.06 -6.02 25.61
CA TRP A 192 -1.18 -4.55 25.47
C TRP A 192 0.16 -3.87 25.19
N ILE A 193 1.24 -4.37 25.79
CA ILE A 193 2.59 -3.83 25.60
C ILE A 193 3.02 -3.96 24.13
N ILE A 194 2.84 -5.14 23.52
CA ILE A 194 3.23 -5.39 22.13
C ILE A 194 2.42 -4.49 21.20
N ASN A 195 1.12 -4.35 21.43
CA ASN A 195 0.27 -3.47 20.61
C ASN A 195 0.68 -2.00 20.74
N SER A 196 0.98 -1.53 21.96
CA SER A 196 1.45 -0.15 22.18
C SER A 196 2.78 0.12 21.47
N LEU A 197 3.68 -0.86 21.44
CA LEU A 197 4.93 -0.77 20.69
C LEU A 197 4.66 -0.67 19.18
N VAL A 198 3.78 -1.51 18.62
CA VAL A 198 3.44 -1.46 17.19
C VAL A 198 2.77 -0.13 16.82
N ILE A 199 1.87 0.41 17.66
CA ILE A 199 1.28 1.75 17.47
C ILE A 199 2.38 2.81 17.44
N SER A 200 3.31 2.78 18.40
CA SER A 200 4.39 3.76 18.48
C SER A 200 5.30 3.71 17.25
N LEU A 201 5.65 2.51 16.76
CA LEU A 201 6.45 2.31 15.55
C LEU A 201 5.72 2.80 14.29
N GLY A 202 4.40 2.58 14.22
CA GLY A 202 3.58 3.07 13.11
C GLY A 202 3.53 4.60 13.03
N ILE A 203 3.24 5.26 14.16
CA ILE A 203 3.14 6.73 14.23
C ILE A 203 4.52 7.38 14.00
N TRP A 204 5.57 6.90 14.66
CA TRP A 204 6.93 7.40 14.44
C TRP A 204 7.41 7.16 13.02
N GLY A 205 7.10 5.99 12.46
CA GLY A 205 7.39 5.65 11.07
C GLY A 205 6.74 6.63 10.09
N ALA A 206 5.49 7.04 10.33
CA ALA A 206 4.79 8.01 9.50
C ALA A 206 5.39 9.41 9.53
N ILE A 207 5.81 9.89 10.72
CA ILE A 207 6.49 11.18 10.86
C ILE A 207 7.86 11.13 10.16
N TYR A 208 8.63 10.06 10.41
CA TYR A 208 9.98 9.93 9.87
C TYR A 208 9.98 9.78 8.34
N SER A 209 9.08 8.97 7.78
CA SER A 209 8.94 8.84 6.32
C SER A 209 8.50 10.18 5.69
N GLY A 210 7.61 10.93 6.34
CA GLY A 210 7.22 12.27 5.91
C GLY A 210 8.40 13.26 5.82
N ILE A 211 9.29 13.25 6.82
CA ILE A 211 10.50 14.09 6.81
C ILE A 211 11.48 13.67 5.70
N ILE A 212 11.59 12.36 5.43
CA ILE A 212 12.42 11.86 4.33
C ILE A 212 11.84 12.34 2.99
N CYS A 213 10.53 12.21 2.77
CA CYS A 213 9.87 12.65 1.54
C CYS A 213 10.16 14.12 1.18
N LEU A 214 10.32 15.00 2.18
CA LEU A 214 10.68 16.40 1.98
C LEU A 214 12.12 16.61 1.49
N ARG A 215 12.97 15.59 1.43
CA ARG A 215 14.36 15.72 0.96
C ARG A 215 14.67 14.88 -0.27
N LEU A 216 13.82 13.91 -0.59
CA LEU A 216 14.02 13.04 -1.75
C LEU A 216 13.98 13.82 -3.07
N VAL A 217 14.82 13.37 -4.01
CA VAL A 217 14.97 13.94 -5.36
C VAL A 217 14.23 13.11 -6.41
N ASP A 218 14.02 11.82 -6.15
CA ASP A 218 13.35 10.90 -7.07
C ASP A 218 11.84 10.84 -6.83
N MET A 219 11.06 11.02 -7.89
CA MET A 219 9.60 11.06 -7.81
C MET A 219 8.99 9.73 -7.35
N LYS A 220 9.51 8.59 -7.85
CA LYS A 220 9.02 7.25 -7.45
C LYS A 220 9.33 6.96 -5.96
N GLU A 221 10.48 7.40 -5.46
CA GLU A 221 10.85 7.22 -4.06
C GLU A 221 9.95 8.03 -3.14
N VAL A 222 9.60 9.27 -3.50
CA VAL A 222 8.65 10.08 -2.72
C VAL A 222 7.32 9.35 -2.54
N ILE A 223 6.76 8.77 -3.60
CA ILE A 223 5.49 8.03 -3.53
C ILE A 223 5.66 6.76 -2.68
N ALA A 224 6.78 6.06 -2.82
CA ALA A 224 7.10 4.88 -2.03
C ALA A 224 7.18 5.19 -0.52
N TYR A 225 7.90 6.22 -0.11
CA TYR A 225 7.98 6.60 1.31
C TYR A 225 6.66 7.19 1.84
N ALA A 226 5.89 7.91 1.01
CA ALA A 226 4.53 8.31 1.38
C ALA A 226 3.66 7.06 1.71
N SER A 227 3.79 5.99 0.92
CA SER A 227 3.06 4.74 1.16
C SER A 227 3.44 4.06 2.48
N VAL A 228 4.71 4.15 2.90
CA VAL A 228 5.18 3.67 4.21
C VAL A 228 4.48 4.44 5.33
N GLY A 229 4.32 5.77 5.21
CA GLY A 229 3.66 6.58 6.22
C GLY A 229 2.17 6.27 6.37
N HIS A 230 1.44 6.26 5.25
CA HIS A 230 0.01 5.96 5.28
C HIS A 230 -0.29 4.53 5.77
N MET A 231 0.51 3.53 5.36
CA MET A 231 0.33 2.16 5.87
C MET A 231 0.75 2.02 7.35
N GLY A 232 1.76 2.78 7.81
CA GLY A 232 2.09 2.85 9.23
C GLY A 232 0.91 3.32 10.08
N LEU A 233 0.17 4.34 9.61
CA LEU A 233 -1.07 4.80 10.25
C LEU A 233 -2.17 3.72 10.22
N VAL A 234 -2.36 3.03 9.10
CA VAL A 234 -3.30 1.89 8.99
C VAL A 234 -3.01 0.85 10.06
N VAL A 235 -1.75 0.42 10.19
CA VAL A 235 -1.40 -0.60 11.19
C VAL A 235 -1.69 -0.08 12.59
N SER A 236 -1.28 1.15 12.91
CA SER A 236 -1.57 1.73 14.23
C SER A 236 -3.08 1.80 14.53
N GLY A 237 -3.92 2.09 13.54
CA GLY A 237 -5.38 2.10 13.67
C GLY A 237 -5.99 0.72 13.91
N ILE A 238 -5.46 -0.35 13.29
CA ILE A 238 -5.88 -1.73 13.56
C ILE A 238 -5.57 -2.09 15.03
N PHE A 239 -4.39 -1.72 15.52
CA PHE A 239 -3.98 -2.00 16.89
C PHE A 239 -4.56 -1.05 17.93
N SER A 240 -5.39 -0.06 17.55
CA SER A 240 -5.98 0.89 18.49
C SER A 240 -7.25 0.40 19.19
N TRP A 241 -7.74 -0.81 18.90
CA TRP A 241 -8.91 -1.44 19.55
C TRP A 241 -10.23 -0.65 19.48
N ASN A 242 -10.27 0.45 18.71
CA ASN A 242 -11.42 1.33 18.62
C ASN A 242 -12.12 1.15 17.29
N SER A 243 -13.46 1.18 17.31
CA SER A 243 -14.28 1.06 16.09
C SER A 243 -13.90 2.12 15.05
N TRP A 244 -13.63 3.35 15.49
CA TRP A 244 -13.16 4.44 14.63
C TRP A 244 -11.80 4.14 13.99
N GLY A 245 -10.85 3.57 14.75
CA GLY A 245 -9.55 3.16 14.23
C GLY A 245 -9.66 2.05 13.19
N PHE A 246 -10.53 1.06 13.44
CA PHE A 246 -10.81 -0.02 12.48
C PHE A 246 -11.44 0.46 11.18
N HIS A 247 -12.46 1.32 11.25
CA HIS A 247 -13.09 1.88 10.05
C HIS A 247 -12.14 2.80 9.29
N GLY A 248 -11.34 3.61 10.00
CA GLY A 248 -10.32 4.45 9.38
C GLY A 248 -9.23 3.66 8.68
N ALA A 249 -8.72 2.60 9.32
CA ALA A 249 -7.76 1.69 8.71
C ALA A 249 -8.35 1.02 7.44
N TYR A 250 -9.61 0.59 7.50
CA TYR A 250 -10.31 0.04 6.33
C TYR A 250 -10.41 1.02 5.17
N MET A 251 -10.94 2.21 5.42
CA MET A 251 -11.09 3.24 4.38
C MET A 251 -9.74 3.71 3.83
N MET A 252 -8.72 3.78 4.69
CA MET A 252 -7.38 4.17 4.28
C MET A 252 -6.75 3.12 3.37
N MET A 253 -6.94 1.82 3.63
CA MET A 253 -6.44 0.76 2.74
C MET A 253 -7.01 0.88 1.32
N LEU A 254 -8.32 1.12 1.20
CA LEU A 254 -8.99 1.23 -0.10
C LEU A 254 -8.59 2.53 -0.83
N SER A 255 -8.69 3.67 -0.14
CA SER A 255 -8.36 4.97 -0.71
C SER A 255 -6.90 5.05 -1.13
N HIS A 256 -5.96 4.68 -0.25
CA HIS A 256 -4.55 4.63 -0.56
C HIS A 256 -4.24 3.63 -1.68
N GLY A 257 -5.01 2.55 -1.82
CA GLY A 257 -4.94 1.61 -2.95
C GLY A 257 -5.04 2.30 -4.30
N LEU A 258 -6.10 3.09 -4.49
CA LEU A 258 -6.33 3.83 -5.73
C LEU A 258 -5.42 5.05 -5.91
N ILE A 259 -5.17 5.79 -4.83
CA ILE A 259 -4.36 7.02 -4.88
C ILE A 259 -2.91 6.69 -5.23
N SER A 260 -2.32 5.69 -4.57
CA SER A 260 -0.93 5.30 -4.83
C SER A 260 -0.77 4.72 -6.24
N SER A 261 -1.71 3.89 -6.72
CA SER A 261 -1.63 3.36 -8.09
C SER A 261 -1.76 4.47 -9.14
N LEU A 262 -2.63 5.47 -8.92
CA LEU A 262 -2.72 6.64 -9.80
C LEU A 262 -1.40 7.45 -9.83
N LEU A 263 -0.82 7.74 -8.66
CA LEU A 263 0.43 8.49 -8.56
C LEU A 263 1.60 7.74 -9.24
N PHE A 264 1.69 6.42 -9.05
CA PHE A 264 2.70 5.60 -9.74
C PHE A 264 2.47 5.56 -11.26
N ALA A 265 1.21 5.53 -11.73
CA ALA A 265 0.90 5.61 -13.15
C ALA A 265 1.32 6.96 -13.75
N LEU A 266 1.04 8.08 -13.06
CA LEU A 266 1.39 9.43 -13.49
C LEU A 266 2.90 9.65 -13.53
N VAL A 267 3.60 9.37 -12.42
CA VAL A 267 5.06 9.50 -12.37
C VAL A 267 5.74 8.53 -13.33
N GLY A 268 5.20 7.32 -13.45
CA GLY A 268 5.66 6.33 -14.42
C GLY A 268 5.63 6.86 -15.85
N PHE A 269 4.48 7.41 -16.25
CA PHE A 269 4.32 7.99 -17.57
C PHE A 269 5.23 9.21 -17.79
N MET A 270 5.35 10.12 -16.82
CA MET A 270 6.29 11.24 -16.90
C MET A 270 7.75 10.76 -17.02
N SER A 271 8.11 9.68 -16.32
CA SER A 271 9.47 9.10 -16.38
C SER A 271 9.74 8.38 -17.71
N ASP A 272 8.75 7.71 -18.29
CA ASP A 272 8.87 7.05 -19.59
C ASP A 272 9.08 8.08 -20.71
N LEU A 273 8.45 9.26 -20.60
CA LEU A 273 8.59 10.34 -21.57
C LEU A 273 9.90 11.13 -21.40
N SER A 274 10.26 11.47 -20.16
CA SER A 274 11.47 12.25 -19.87
C SER A 274 12.77 11.43 -19.88
N GLY A 275 12.66 10.10 -19.83
CA GLY A 275 13.81 9.19 -19.67
C GLY A 275 14.47 9.27 -18.29
N SER A 276 13.90 9.99 -17.32
CA SER A 276 14.49 10.18 -15.99
C SER A 276 13.45 10.29 -14.87
N ARG A 277 13.86 9.96 -13.64
CA ARG A 277 12.98 9.93 -12.46
C ARG A 277 13.08 11.18 -11.56
N GLY A 278 14.10 12.01 -11.77
CA GLY A 278 14.41 13.15 -10.91
C GLY A 278 13.51 14.35 -11.16
N PHE A 279 13.25 15.14 -10.11
CA PHE A 279 12.45 16.37 -10.21
C PHE A 279 13.02 17.42 -11.17
N ILE A 280 14.35 17.48 -11.34
CA ILE A 280 15.01 18.53 -12.15
C ILE A 280 14.63 18.43 -13.62
N PHE A 281 14.52 17.21 -14.14
CA PHE A 281 14.22 16.93 -15.54
C PHE A 281 12.71 16.92 -15.85
N ASN A 282 11.86 16.90 -14.82
CA ASN A 282 10.42 16.74 -14.94
C ASN A 282 9.66 17.99 -14.49
N ARG A 283 10.17 19.19 -14.82
CA ARG A 283 9.53 20.47 -14.47
C ARG A 283 8.67 21.03 -15.59
N GLY A 284 7.62 21.76 -15.24
CA GLY A 284 6.79 22.51 -16.18
C GLY A 284 5.82 21.68 -17.01
N TRP A 285 5.38 20.51 -16.51
CA TRP A 285 4.43 19.64 -17.21
C TRP A 285 3.09 20.31 -17.53
N MET A 286 2.70 21.34 -16.76
CA MET A 286 1.48 22.11 -17.01
C MET A 286 1.45 22.78 -18.39
N ASN A 287 2.62 23.25 -18.87
CA ASN A 287 2.72 23.89 -20.19
C ASN A 287 2.78 22.88 -21.34
N ILE A 288 3.22 21.65 -21.06
CA ILE A 288 3.47 20.62 -22.09
C ILE A 288 2.20 19.80 -22.29
N ARG A 289 1.64 19.27 -21.20
CA ARG A 289 0.48 18.37 -21.20
C ARG A 289 -0.44 18.69 -20.02
N PRO A 290 -1.39 19.63 -20.18
CA PRO A 290 -2.24 20.09 -19.08
C PRO A 290 -3.15 18.99 -18.50
N PHE A 291 -3.48 17.94 -19.26
CA PHE A 291 -4.24 16.83 -18.70
C PHE A 291 -3.47 16.09 -17.58
N LEU A 292 -2.13 15.98 -17.70
CA LEU A 292 -1.31 15.37 -16.66
C LEU A 292 -1.30 16.22 -15.40
N SER A 293 -1.29 17.55 -15.54
CA SER A 293 -1.32 18.45 -14.37
C SER A 293 -2.66 18.36 -13.63
N VAL A 294 -3.78 18.18 -14.33
CA VAL A 294 -5.09 17.95 -13.71
C VAL A 294 -5.09 16.64 -12.91
N PHE A 295 -4.65 15.52 -13.51
CA PHE A 295 -4.61 14.25 -12.79
C PHE A 295 -3.58 14.22 -11.66
N MET A 296 -2.43 14.88 -11.83
CA MET A 296 -1.45 15.06 -10.77
C MET A 296 -2.01 15.89 -9.62
N PHE A 297 -2.78 16.95 -9.91
CA PHE A 297 -3.47 17.72 -8.88
C PHE A 297 -4.44 16.82 -8.11
N MET A 298 -5.32 16.09 -8.80
CA MET A 298 -6.29 15.18 -8.19
C MET A 298 -5.62 14.10 -7.33
N GLY A 299 -4.54 13.48 -7.83
CA GLY A 299 -3.78 12.47 -7.09
C GLY A 299 -3.08 13.05 -5.86
N CYS A 300 -2.47 14.24 -5.98
CA CYS A 300 -1.82 14.89 -4.85
C CYS A 300 -2.84 15.37 -3.80
N SER A 301 -3.95 15.98 -4.22
CA SER A 301 -5.02 16.42 -3.30
C SER A 301 -5.68 15.25 -2.58
N ALA A 302 -5.87 14.13 -3.27
CA ALA A 302 -6.35 12.91 -2.63
C ALA A 302 -5.32 12.37 -1.63
N ASN A 303 -4.02 12.39 -1.95
CA ASN A 303 -2.97 11.96 -1.04
C ASN A 303 -2.80 12.88 0.19
N MET A 304 -3.12 14.17 0.06
CA MET A 304 -3.17 15.14 1.17
C MET A 304 -4.33 14.92 2.14
N GLY A 305 -5.32 14.11 1.78
CA GLY A 305 -6.56 14.01 2.56
C GLY A 305 -7.42 15.27 2.47
N VAL A 306 -7.54 15.92 1.31
CA VAL A 306 -8.42 17.09 1.14
C VAL A 306 -9.89 16.64 0.97
N PRO A 307 -10.88 17.28 1.62
CA PRO A 307 -12.29 17.02 1.32
C PRO A 307 -12.60 17.40 -0.14
N PRO A 308 -13.31 16.57 -0.94
CA PRO A 308 -14.17 15.46 -0.55
C PRO A 308 -13.55 14.05 -0.70
N PHE A 309 -12.22 13.87 -0.76
CA PHE A 309 -11.63 12.56 -1.03
C PHE A 309 -11.75 11.57 0.14
N PRO A 310 -11.79 10.24 -0.12
CA PRO A 310 -12.03 9.24 0.93
C PRO A 310 -10.88 9.11 1.93
N SER A 311 -9.68 9.52 1.54
CA SER A 311 -8.51 9.61 2.41
C SER A 311 -8.71 10.59 3.59
N PHE A 312 -9.46 11.68 3.38
CA PHE A 312 -9.78 12.62 4.46
C PHE A 312 -10.58 11.96 5.59
N ILE A 313 -11.64 11.23 5.21
CA ILE A 313 -12.50 10.50 6.15
C ILE A 313 -11.67 9.43 6.89
N ALA A 314 -10.78 8.76 6.16
CA ALA A 314 -9.91 7.74 6.72
C ALA A 314 -8.91 8.32 7.74
N GLU A 315 -8.25 9.43 7.42
CA GLU A 315 -7.31 10.10 8.33
C GLU A 315 -8.00 10.68 9.56
N LEU A 316 -9.18 11.30 9.40
CA LEU A 316 -9.96 11.80 10.54
C LEU A 316 -10.39 10.67 11.49
N SER A 317 -10.86 9.55 10.96
CA SER A 317 -11.27 8.40 11.78
C SER A 317 -10.07 7.71 12.46
N LEU A 318 -8.91 7.67 11.80
CA LEU A 318 -7.65 7.24 12.41
C LEU A 318 -7.20 8.19 13.53
N MET A 319 -7.26 9.51 13.31
CA MET A 319 -6.98 10.51 14.35
C MET A 319 -7.90 10.36 15.56
N GLY A 320 -9.20 10.23 15.33
CA GLY A 320 -10.18 10.01 16.40
C GLY A 320 -9.93 8.69 17.15
N GLY A 321 -9.69 7.59 16.41
CA GLY A 321 -9.49 6.27 16.98
C GLY A 321 -8.17 6.06 17.71
N LEU A 322 -7.10 6.76 17.31
CA LEU A 322 -5.81 6.75 18.02
C LEU A 322 -5.79 7.79 19.15
N GLY A 323 -6.47 8.92 18.96
CA GLY A 323 -6.60 9.97 19.96
C GLY A 323 -7.42 9.57 21.17
N SER A 324 -8.41 8.70 21.00
CA SER A 324 -9.18 8.13 22.12
C SER A 324 -8.35 7.23 23.03
N MET A 325 -7.22 6.70 22.56
CA MET A 325 -6.28 5.96 23.41
C MET A 325 -5.39 6.90 24.22
N ASN A 326 -4.76 7.88 23.57
CA ASN A 326 -3.88 8.86 24.20
C ASN A 326 -3.91 10.18 23.43
N TYR A 327 -4.03 11.32 24.12
CA TYR A 327 -3.96 12.65 23.50
C TYR A 327 -2.65 12.92 22.76
N ILE A 328 -1.54 12.35 23.23
CA ILE A 328 -0.23 12.46 22.54
C ILE A 328 -0.30 11.85 21.14
N ASN A 329 -0.98 10.71 20.98
CA ASN A 329 -1.15 10.07 19.67
C ASN A 329 -1.96 10.95 18.73
N PHE A 330 -2.98 11.67 19.24
CA PHE A 330 -3.75 12.63 18.44
C PHE A 330 -2.82 13.71 17.85
N PHE A 331 -1.99 14.35 18.67
CA PHE A 331 -1.05 15.36 18.20
C PHE A 331 -0.02 14.80 17.21
N LEU A 332 0.55 13.62 17.49
CA LEU A 332 1.55 13.02 16.61
C LEU A 332 0.97 12.63 15.24
N VAL A 333 -0.25 12.09 15.19
CA VAL A 333 -0.93 11.81 13.91
C VAL A 333 -1.26 13.11 13.18
N GLY A 334 -1.63 14.18 13.88
CA GLY A 334 -1.80 15.51 13.30
C GLY A 334 -0.52 16.07 12.67
N ILE A 335 0.64 15.85 13.30
CA ILE A 335 1.94 16.21 12.68
C ILE A 335 2.20 15.37 11.44
N ALA A 336 1.91 14.07 11.48
CA ALA A 336 2.07 13.19 10.33
C ALA A 336 1.21 13.66 9.14
N SER A 337 -0.06 14.05 9.35
CA SER A 337 -0.93 14.56 8.28
C SER A 337 -0.48 15.94 7.73
N VAL A 338 0.11 16.80 8.57
CA VAL A 338 0.70 18.05 8.06
C VAL A 338 1.89 17.75 7.15
N LEU A 339 2.71 16.75 7.50
CA LEU A 339 3.80 16.29 6.65
C LEU A 339 3.29 15.67 5.34
N THR A 340 2.18 14.91 5.38
CA THR A 340 1.53 14.38 4.16
C THR A 340 1.09 15.49 3.22
N GLY A 341 0.52 16.56 3.77
CA GLY A 341 0.26 17.83 3.08
C GLY A 341 1.51 18.43 2.41
N ALA A 342 2.59 18.58 3.19
CA ALA A 342 3.79 19.27 2.74
C ALA A 342 4.51 18.55 1.58
N TYR A 343 4.73 17.23 1.67
CA TYR A 343 5.48 16.53 0.61
C TYR A 343 4.67 16.35 -0.69
N SER A 344 3.35 16.22 -0.60
CA SER A 344 2.50 16.08 -1.78
C SER A 344 2.35 17.41 -2.51
N LEU A 345 2.27 18.54 -1.79
CA LEU A 345 2.33 19.88 -2.38
C LEU A 345 3.67 20.10 -3.07
N ARG A 346 4.77 19.70 -2.41
CA ARG A 346 6.11 19.74 -3.01
C ARG A 346 6.17 18.93 -4.30
N LEU A 347 5.64 17.71 -4.31
CA LEU A 347 5.63 16.84 -5.49
C LEU A 347 4.84 17.48 -6.65
N TYR A 348 3.69 18.10 -6.36
CA TYR A 348 2.93 18.85 -7.37
C TYR A 348 3.69 20.08 -7.90
N LEU A 349 4.17 20.93 -7.00
CA LEU A 349 4.86 22.18 -7.37
C LEU A 349 6.12 21.93 -8.19
N LEU A 350 6.96 20.98 -7.78
CA LEU A 350 8.22 20.69 -8.47
C LEU A 350 8.02 20.04 -9.84
N THR A 351 6.91 19.32 -10.05
CA THR A 351 6.65 18.65 -11.34
C THR A 351 5.86 19.52 -12.31
N GLN A 352 4.82 20.19 -11.84
CA GLN A 352 3.87 20.89 -12.70
C GLN A 352 4.28 22.33 -13.00
N HIS A 353 4.82 23.06 -12.02
CA HIS A 353 5.19 24.46 -12.16
C HIS A 353 6.64 24.65 -12.63
N GLY A 354 6.95 25.89 -13.02
CA GLY A 354 8.27 26.31 -13.49
C GLY A 354 8.39 26.32 -15.02
N SER A 355 9.56 26.77 -15.50
CA SER A 355 9.89 26.73 -16.93
C SER A 355 10.00 25.29 -17.41
N SER A 356 9.36 24.96 -18.53
CA SER A 356 9.48 23.66 -19.16
C SER A 356 10.93 23.41 -19.59
N SER A 357 11.45 22.21 -19.30
CA SER A 357 12.76 21.82 -19.79
C SER A 357 12.72 21.58 -21.31
N SER A 358 13.72 22.08 -22.02
CA SER A 358 13.83 22.01 -23.49
C SER A 358 13.73 20.58 -24.04
N HIS A 359 14.24 19.59 -23.30
CA HIS A 359 14.19 18.17 -23.67
C HIS A 359 12.78 17.58 -23.78
N LEU A 360 11.77 18.21 -23.15
CA LEU A 360 10.40 17.70 -23.15
C LEU A 360 9.52 18.25 -24.29
N LEU A 361 9.99 19.27 -25.02
CA LEU A 361 9.25 19.93 -26.10
C LEU A 361 8.89 19.02 -27.30
N PRO A 362 9.71 18.04 -27.74
CA PRO A 362 9.36 17.19 -28.88
C PRO A 362 8.34 16.08 -28.56
N ILE A 363 7.90 15.96 -27.29
CA ILE A 363 7.15 14.79 -26.79
C ILE A 363 5.64 14.87 -27.11
N ASN A 364 5.14 15.95 -27.71
CA ASN A 364 3.71 16.13 -27.95
C ASN A 364 3.03 15.10 -28.88
N LYS A 365 3.79 14.24 -29.57
CA LYS A 365 3.26 13.31 -30.59
C LYS A 365 3.03 11.85 -30.14
N VAL A 366 3.29 11.50 -28.88
CA VAL A 366 3.05 10.13 -28.39
C VAL A 366 1.55 9.90 -28.16
N ASN A 367 1.04 8.73 -28.56
CA ASN A 367 -0.34 8.31 -28.29
C ASN A 367 -0.55 8.14 -26.78
N ASN A 368 -1.56 8.82 -26.23
CA ASN A 368 -1.80 8.84 -24.79
C ASN A 368 -3.10 8.10 -24.38
N GLY A 369 -3.84 7.55 -25.35
CA GLY A 369 -5.17 6.96 -25.14
C GLY A 369 -5.26 5.98 -23.96
N PRO A 370 -4.42 4.93 -23.89
CA PRO A 370 -4.56 3.91 -22.85
C PRO A 370 -4.21 4.45 -21.46
N VAL A 371 -3.17 5.27 -21.36
CA VAL A 371 -2.73 5.88 -20.10
C VAL A 371 -3.76 6.89 -19.60
N PHE A 372 -4.28 7.75 -20.47
CA PHE A 372 -5.35 8.70 -20.14
C PHE A 372 -6.60 7.97 -19.62
N LEU A 373 -7.03 6.91 -20.31
CA LEU A 373 -8.16 6.10 -19.87
C LEU A 373 -7.91 5.49 -18.49
N SER A 374 -6.70 4.96 -18.26
CA SER A 374 -6.34 4.42 -16.94
C SER A 374 -6.46 5.47 -15.84
N MET A 375 -5.95 6.69 -16.05
CA MET A 375 -5.99 7.79 -15.07
C MET A 375 -7.42 8.28 -14.81
N LEU A 376 -8.23 8.37 -15.86
CA LEU A 376 -9.63 8.74 -15.74
C LEU A 376 -10.42 7.72 -14.92
N MET A 377 -10.22 6.42 -15.19
CA MET A 377 -10.89 5.37 -14.44
C MET A 377 -10.48 5.37 -12.95
N HIS A 378 -9.20 5.59 -12.62
CA HIS A 378 -8.79 5.77 -11.22
C HIS A 378 -9.58 6.91 -10.55
N CYS A 379 -9.73 8.06 -11.22
CA CYS A 379 -10.45 9.21 -10.68
C CYS A 379 -11.95 8.93 -10.47
N VAL A 380 -12.58 8.24 -11.42
CA VAL A 380 -13.99 7.83 -11.29
C VAL A 380 -14.16 6.91 -10.09
N PHE A 381 -13.32 5.89 -9.94
CA PHE A 381 -13.42 4.96 -8.81
C PHE A 381 -13.08 5.59 -7.46
N MET A 382 -12.15 6.55 -7.42
CA MET A 382 -11.90 7.35 -6.21
C MET A 382 -13.14 8.15 -5.81
N GLY A 383 -13.86 8.74 -6.77
CA GLY A 383 -15.12 9.42 -6.51
C GLY A 383 -16.23 8.47 -6.03
N LEU A 384 -16.32 7.27 -6.59
CA LEU A 384 -17.29 6.25 -6.19
C LEU A 384 -17.06 5.74 -4.75
N LEU A 385 -15.80 5.61 -4.32
CA LEU A 385 -15.48 5.19 -2.94
C LEU A 385 -16.08 6.12 -1.87
N ASN A 386 -16.33 7.39 -2.17
CA ASN A 386 -16.96 8.30 -1.22
C ASN A 386 -18.38 7.88 -0.84
N PHE A 387 -19.11 7.27 -1.77
CA PHE A 387 -20.47 6.79 -1.51
C PHE A 387 -20.49 5.49 -0.70
N VAL A 388 -19.39 4.73 -0.71
CA VAL A 388 -19.27 3.47 0.05
C VAL A 388 -19.24 3.74 1.56
N TRP A 389 -18.82 4.92 2.00
CA TRP A 389 -18.82 5.27 3.43
C TRP A 389 -20.23 5.56 3.99
N MET A 390 -21.20 5.87 3.14
CA MET A 390 -22.57 6.19 3.58
C MET A 390 -23.40 4.94 3.95
N PHE A 391 -22.84 3.74 3.76
CA PHE A 391 -23.49 2.44 4.00
C PHE A 391 -22.56 1.54 4.83
#